data_AF-A0A507B8V2-F1
#
_entry.id   AF-A0A507B8V2-F1
#
_cell.length_a   1.000
_cell.length_b   1.000
_cell.length_c   1.000
_cell.angle_alpha   90.00
_cell.angle_beta   90.00
_cell.angle_gamma   90.00
#
_symmetry.space_group_name_H-M   'P 1'
#
loop_
_entity.id
_entity.type
_entity.pdbx_description
1 polymer ?
#
loop_
_entity_poly.entity_id
_entity_poly.type
_entity_poly.pdbx_seq_one_letter_code
_entity_poly.pdbx_strand_id
1 'polypeptide(L)'
;MAIAALSYPSRSQQWPPSAAGKFPKPPSRRNTRDVTEQQRLAQQFRDLTTPRSDVEARDRTVDDNLPATSLAAEIDYSEPRPSSAGVGHFNTLPLEILHDIMHELDLRSLESLRSVNRSARQLVDSFPQYTAVASHAPDVLAALLATGAAAGTTCRGLFAKLRSPACEDCGDGFAGHIYLPTCRRVCFPCLTQQEGDKYLPLPRELAARHYGLKPHALARLPGVRCVPGSYAPQAKPLGREVALVDREAARAAGVALH
;
A
#
# COMPACT_ATOMS: atom_id res chain seq x y z
N MET A 1 -25.93 21.94 18.65
CA MET A 1 -26.28 21.66 20.06
C MET A 1 -26.15 20.16 20.31
N ALA A 2 -25.02 19.73 20.89
CA ALA A 2 -24.85 18.94 22.13
C ALA A 2 -26.03 18.02 22.60
N ILE A 3 -25.93 16.81 23.19
CA ILE A 3 -24.91 15.94 23.86
C ILE A 3 -25.51 14.53 24.02
N ALA A 4 -24.70 13.44 24.05
CA ALA A 4 -24.84 12.29 24.99
C ALA A 4 -23.63 11.35 24.86
N ALA A 5 -23.08 10.67 25.86
CA ALA A 5 -23.01 10.78 27.32
C ALA A 5 -22.01 9.68 27.77
N LEU A 6 -21.23 9.91 28.82
CA LEU A 6 -20.53 8.86 29.56
C LEU A 6 -21.53 8.11 30.46
N SER A 7 -21.52 6.78 30.48
CA SER A 7 -21.62 5.94 31.70
C SER A 7 -21.54 4.42 31.40
N TYR A 8 -20.78 3.75 32.25
CA TYR A 8 -20.44 2.31 32.34
C TYR A 8 -21.65 1.37 32.60
N PRO A 9 -21.47 0.03 32.58
CA PRO A 9 -21.34 -0.63 33.87
C PRO A 9 -20.25 -1.72 33.95
N SER A 10 -19.59 -1.71 35.09
CA SER A 10 -18.96 -2.85 35.75
C SER A 10 -19.90 -4.06 35.81
N ARG A 11 -19.43 -5.21 35.33
CA ARG A 11 -19.99 -6.51 35.70
C ARG A 11 -18.84 -7.49 35.95
N SER A 12 -18.80 -7.95 37.19
CA SER A 12 -17.96 -9.01 37.71
C SER A 12 -18.09 -10.29 36.88
N GLN A 13 -16.99 -10.72 36.27
CA GLN A 13 -16.78 -12.13 35.95
C GLN A 13 -15.68 -12.68 36.87
N GLN A 14 -16.11 -13.48 37.83
CA GLN A 14 -15.23 -14.38 38.58
C GLN A 14 -14.58 -15.34 37.59
N TRP A 15 -13.25 -15.29 37.50
CA TRP A 15 -12.46 -16.37 36.90
C TRP A 15 -12.09 -17.39 37.99
N PRO A 16 -12.03 -18.69 37.68
CA PRO A 16 -11.61 -19.71 38.64
C PRO A 16 -10.13 -19.57 38.99
N PRO A 17 -9.68 -19.99 40.19
CA PRO A 17 -8.28 -19.88 40.58
C PRO A 17 -7.50 -21.03 39.96
N SER A 18 -6.56 -20.74 39.05
CA SER A 18 -5.46 -21.68 38.80
C SER A 18 -4.21 -21.04 38.22
N ALA A 19 -3.09 -21.52 38.78
CA ALA A 19 -1.70 -21.45 38.35
C ALA A 19 -1.00 -20.08 38.36
N ALA A 20 -0.24 -19.88 39.43
CA ALA A 20 0.80 -18.88 39.57
C ALA A 20 1.91 -19.04 38.49
N GLY A 21 1.70 -18.42 37.33
CA GLY A 21 2.76 -18.08 36.38
C GLY A 21 3.17 -16.63 36.58
N LYS A 22 4.46 -16.36 36.76
CA LYS A 22 5.01 -15.00 36.92
C LYS A 22 4.66 -14.17 35.68
N PHE A 23 3.70 -13.26 35.79
CA PHE A 23 3.44 -12.25 34.78
C PHE A 23 4.71 -11.39 34.57
N PRO A 24 5.17 -11.15 33.32
CA PRO A 24 6.16 -10.13 33.07
C PRO A 24 5.58 -8.78 33.51
N LYS A 25 6.37 -8.03 34.30
CA LYS A 25 6.01 -6.69 34.76
C LYS A 25 5.63 -5.83 33.54
N PRO A 26 4.50 -5.07 33.60
CA PRO A 26 4.16 -4.13 32.54
C PRO A 26 5.31 -3.12 32.35
N PRO A 27 5.62 -2.71 31.12
CA PRO A 27 6.70 -1.77 30.85
C PRO A 27 6.50 -0.48 31.65
N SER A 28 7.56 -0.08 32.35
CA SER A 28 7.59 1.07 33.25
C SER A 28 7.20 2.36 32.53
N ARG A 29 6.31 3.15 33.16
CA ARG A 29 6.00 4.58 32.89
C ARG A 29 6.35 5.08 31.48
N ARG A 30 5.36 5.11 30.58
CA ARG A 30 5.44 5.92 29.34
C ARG A 30 5.77 7.36 29.72
N ASN A 31 6.87 7.89 29.16
CA ASN A 31 7.37 9.23 29.40
C ASN A 31 6.34 10.26 28.87
N THR A 32 6.05 11.33 29.61
CA THR A 32 5.08 12.37 29.17
C THR A 32 5.51 13.04 27.85
N ARG A 33 6.80 13.06 27.56
CA ARG A 33 7.36 13.50 26.26
C ARG A 33 7.00 12.58 25.09
N ASP A 34 6.90 11.26 25.32
CA ASP A 34 6.51 10.32 24.27
C ASP A 34 5.03 10.46 23.91
N VAL A 35 4.18 10.75 24.90
CA VAL A 35 2.74 10.95 24.69
C VAL A 35 2.47 12.21 23.87
N THR A 36 3.16 13.32 24.15
CA THR A 36 3.00 14.57 23.39
C THR A 36 3.52 14.46 21.96
N GLU A 37 4.59 13.71 21.73
CA GLU A 37 5.12 13.46 20.38
C GLU A 37 4.20 12.55 19.56
N GLN A 38 3.64 11.50 20.16
CA GLN A 38 2.60 10.67 19.53
C GLN A 38 1.37 11.50 19.13
N GLN A 39 0.89 12.36 20.02
CA GLN A 39 -0.23 13.26 19.72
C GLN A 39 0.10 14.21 18.57
N ARG A 40 1.33 14.74 18.51
CA ARG A 40 1.79 15.60 17.41
C ARG A 40 1.82 14.88 16.06
N LEU A 41 2.36 13.67 16.01
CA LEU A 41 2.40 12.86 14.78
C LEU A 41 1.00 12.46 14.32
N ALA A 42 0.14 12.02 15.25
CA ALA A 42 -1.24 11.69 14.96
C ALA A 42 -2.03 12.91 14.46
N GLN A 43 -1.74 14.10 14.99
CA GLN A 43 -2.36 15.34 14.52
C GLN A 43 -1.83 15.78 13.16
N GLN A 44 -0.54 15.57 12.88
CA GLN A 44 0.07 15.87 11.59
C GLN A 44 -0.47 14.99 10.47
N PHE A 45 -0.76 13.71 10.74
CA PHE A 45 -1.21 12.72 9.75
C PHE A 45 -2.67 12.33 9.89
N ARG A 46 -3.47 13.13 10.60
CA ARG A 46 -4.86 12.82 10.92
C ARG A 46 -5.68 12.46 9.67
N ASP A 47 -5.51 13.23 8.60
CA ASP A 47 -6.29 13.07 7.36
C ASP A 47 -6.03 11.73 6.66
N LEU A 48 -4.83 11.17 6.79
CA LEU A 48 -4.42 9.90 6.18
C LEU A 48 -4.67 8.69 7.08
N THR A 49 -4.75 8.88 8.40
CA THR A 49 -4.59 7.80 9.38
C THR A 49 -5.80 7.60 10.28
N THR A 50 -6.76 8.51 10.27
CA THR A 50 -7.96 8.43 11.11
C THR A 50 -9.22 8.35 10.27
N PRO A 51 -10.22 7.55 10.65
CA PRO A 51 -11.49 7.50 9.96
C PRO A 51 -12.19 8.86 10.08
N ARG A 52 -12.89 9.25 9.01
CA ARG A 52 -13.67 10.48 8.96
C ARG A 52 -15.12 10.10 8.67
N SER A 53 -16.07 10.85 9.21
CA SER A 53 -17.50 10.62 8.97
C SER A 53 -17.97 11.15 7.61
N ASP A 54 -17.17 12.02 6.99
CA ASP A 54 -17.39 12.73 5.74
C ASP A 54 -16.48 12.24 4.60
N VAL A 55 -16.10 10.95 4.57
CA VAL A 55 -15.19 10.41 3.55
C VAL A 55 -15.93 10.25 2.23
N GLU A 56 -15.54 11.03 1.23
CA GLU A 56 -15.98 10.85 -0.15
C GLU A 56 -15.15 9.79 -0.88
N ALA A 57 -15.65 9.29 -2.01
CA ALA A 57 -14.98 8.23 -2.79
C ALA A 57 -13.57 8.61 -3.30
N ARG A 58 -13.25 9.91 -3.37
CA ARG A 58 -11.95 10.44 -3.81
C ARG A 58 -11.05 10.86 -2.64
N ASP A 59 -11.56 10.83 -1.42
CA ASP A 59 -10.74 11.17 -0.27
C ASP A 59 -9.69 10.07 -0.04
N ARG A 60 -8.48 10.50 0.32
CA ARG A 60 -7.32 9.63 0.58
C ARG A 60 -6.84 8.82 -0.63
N THR A 61 -7.26 9.17 -1.84
CA THR A 61 -6.70 8.55 -3.04
C THR A 61 -5.45 9.30 -3.51
N VAL A 62 -4.57 8.59 -4.21
CA VAL A 62 -3.34 9.17 -4.76
C VAL A 62 -3.56 9.78 -6.13
N ASP A 63 -4.69 9.50 -6.78
CA ASP A 63 -4.94 9.76 -8.21
C ASP A 63 -4.68 11.22 -8.59
N ASP A 64 -5.15 12.17 -7.78
CA ASP A 64 -5.00 13.62 -8.02
C ASP A 64 -3.56 14.14 -7.77
N ASN A 65 -2.71 13.33 -7.14
CA ASN A 65 -1.33 13.67 -6.80
C ASN A 65 -0.30 12.91 -7.65
N LEU A 66 -0.75 12.06 -8.58
CA LEU A 66 0.16 11.35 -9.47
C LEU A 66 0.81 12.32 -10.46
N PRO A 67 2.12 12.18 -10.74
CA PRO A 67 2.71 12.90 -11.85
C PRO A 67 1.99 12.48 -13.13
N ALA A 68 1.78 13.43 -14.06
CA ALA A 68 1.26 13.12 -15.39
C ALA A 68 2.13 11.99 -15.99
N THR A 69 1.58 10.78 -16.04
CA THR A 69 2.39 9.60 -16.26
C THR A 69 2.60 9.40 -17.76
N SER A 70 3.85 9.48 -18.22
CA SER A 70 4.25 9.23 -19.63
C SER A 70 4.02 7.78 -20.08
N LEU A 71 3.72 6.85 -19.16
CA LEU A 71 3.59 5.42 -19.46
C LEU A 71 2.42 5.09 -20.40
N ALA A 72 1.25 5.72 -20.24
CA ALA A 72 0.10 5.46 -21.10
C ALA A 72 0.30 5.98 -22.54
N ALA A 73 1.17 6.97 -22.72
CA ALA A 73 1.39 7.64 -24.00
C ALA A 73 2.51 6.98 -24.85
N GLU A 74 3.20 5.97 -24.33
CA GLU A 74 4.44 5.43 -24.94
C GLU A 74 4.35 3.99 -25.46
N ILE A 75 3.20 3.32 -25.41
CA ILE A 75 3.03 2.05 -26.14
C ILE A 75 2.79 2.41 -27.61
N ASP A 76 3.89 2.62 -28.32
CA ASP A 76 3.90 2.90 -29.74
C ASP A 76 3.57 1.60 -30.51
N TYR A 77 2.36 1.51 -31.03
CA TYR A 77 1.95 0.43 -31.93
C TYR A 77 2.56 0.55 -33.34
N SER A 78 3.35 1.60 -33.61
CA SER A 78 4.08 1.74 -34.87
C SER A 78 5.15 0.66 -35.01
N GLU A 79 5.45 0.25 -36.25
CA GLU A 79 6.47 -0.78 -36.49
C GLU A 79 7.78 -0.45 -35.75
N PRO A 80 8.25 -1.35 -34.86
CA PRO A 80 9.43 -1.09 -34.07
C PRO A 80 10.61 -0.85 -34.99
N ARG A 81 11.19 0.36 -34.94
CA ARG A 81 12.48 0.61 -35.61
C ARG A 81 13.47 -0.45 -35.14
N PRO A 82 14.14 -1.17 -36.07
CA PRO A 82 15.06 -2.22 -35.68
C PRO A 82 16.14 -1.64 -34.76
N SER A 83 16.24 -2.21 -33.57
CA SER A 83 17.28 -1.86 -32.61
C SER A 83 18.61 -2.42 -33.08
N SER A 84 19.65 -1.58 -33.18
CA SER A 84 21.00 -2.03 -33.54
C SER A 84 21.71 -2.83 -32.42
N ALA A 85 21.22 -2.72 -31.18
CA ALA A 85 21.71 -3.47 -30.03
C ALA A 85 20.61 -4.42 -29.56
N GLY A 86 20.94 -5.65 -29.17
CA GLY A 86 20.00 -6.61 -28.57
C GLY A 86 19.85 -6.45 -27.06
N VAL A 87 19.14 -7.38 -26.41
CA VAL A 87 19.01 -7.44 -24.94
C VAL A 87 20.20 -8.19 -24.29
N GLY A 88 21.35 -8.23 -24.99
CA GLY A 88 22.53 -8.96 -24.56
C GLY A 88 22.28 -10.47 -24.49
N HIS A 89 22.71 -11.11 -23.39
CA HIS A 89 22.57 -12.55 -23.19
C HIS A 89 21.11 -13.04 -23.14
N PHE A 90 20.14 -12.16 -22.86
CA PHE A 90 18.71 -12.54 -22.91
C PHE A 90 18.27 -12.95 -24.32
N ASN A 91 18.95 -12.50 -25.38
CA ASN A 91 18.67 -12.94 -26.75
C ASN A 91 18.96 -14.44 -26.98
N THR A 92 19.66 -15.10 -26.07
CA THR A 92 19.92 -16.55 -26.16
C THR A 92 18.75 -17.39 -25.65
N LEU A 93 17.81 -16.78 -24.91
CA LEU A 93 16.66 -17.46 -24.34
C LEU A 93 15.46 -17.37 -25.28
N PRO A 94 14.65 -18.43 -25.41
CA PRO A 94 13.34 -18.36 -26.06
C PRO A 94 12.42 -17.33 -25.39
N LEU A 95 11.50 -16.76 -26.16
CA LEU A 95 10.60 -15.72 -25.68
C LEU A 95 9.74 -16.19 -24.50
N GLU A 96 9.33 -17.45 -24.51
CA GLU A 96 8.52 -18.08 -23.48
C GLU A 96 9.25 -18.07 -22.13
N ILE A 97 10.55 -18.37 -22.14
CA ILE A 97 11.39 -18.35 -20.94
C ILE A 97 11.58 -16.91 -20.43
N LEU A 98 11.73 -15.95 -21.34
CA LEU A 98 11.80 -14.54 -20.97
C LEU A 98 10.48 -14.06 -20.33
N HIS A 99 9.33 -14.48 -20.88
CA HIS A 99 8.02 -14.18 -20.31
C HIS A 99 7.81 -14.85 -18.95
N ASP A 100 8.29 -16.07 -18.75
CA ASP A 100 8.26 -16.74 -17.44
C ASP A 100 9.12 -16.00 -16.40
N ILE A 101 10.30 -15.50 -16.81
CA ILE A 101 11.12 -14.63 -15.95
C ILE A 101 10.33 -13.35 -15.59
N MET A 102 9.72 -12.70 -16.58
CA MET A 102 8.92 -11.48 -16.34
C MET A 102 7.71 -11.69 -15.43
N HIS A 103 7.12 -12.89 -15.42
CA HIS A 103 6.03 -13.22 -14.49
C HIS A 103 6.44 -13.17 -13.02
N GLU A 104 7.70 -13.50 -12.73
CA GLU A 104 8.23 -13.55 -11.36
C GLU A 104 8.90 -12.23 -10.95
N LEU A 105 9.11 -11.30 -11.89
CA LEU A 105 9.62 -9.96 -11.58
C LEU A 105 8.54 -9.06 -10.96
N ASP A 106 9.00 -8.19 -10.05
CA ASP A 106 8.19 -7.09 -9.56
C ASP A 106 8.06 -5.98 -10.62
N LEU A 107 7.01 -5.15 -10.49
CA LEU A 107 6.72 -4.09 -11.46
C LEU A 107 7.85 -3.06 -11.55
N ARG A 108 8.62 -2.83 -10.48
CA ARG A 108 9.75 -1.89 -10.48
C ARG A 108 10.92 -2.44 -11.29
N SER A 109 11.20 -3.73 -11.18
CA SER A 109 12.19 -4.44 -11.98
C SER A 109 11.80 -4.48 -13.45
N LEU A 110 10.51 -4.66 -13.77
CA LEU A 110 10.00 -4.60 -15.14
C LEU A 110 10.18 -3.22 -15.77
N GLU A 111 9.83 -2.13 -15.06
CA GLU A 111 10.09 -0.77 -15.55
C GLU A 111 11.58 -0.48 -15.70
N SER A 112 12.40 -0.97 -14.76
CA SER A 112 13.85 -0.84 -14.85
C SER A 112 14.38 -1.53 -16.09
N LEU A 113 13.91 -2.74 -16.41
CA LEU A 113 14.26 -3.45 -17.64
C LEU A 113 13.77 -2.69 -18.88
N ARG A 114 12.53 -2.21 -18.88
CA ARG A 114 11.91 -1.44 -19.96
C ARG A 114 12.66 -0.14 -20.28
N SER A 115 13.37 0.43 -19.31
CA SER A 115 14.15 1.67 -19.47
C SER A 115 15.61 1.46 -19.90
N VAL A 116 16.12 0.21 -19.97
CA VAL A 116 17.53 -0.06 -20.32
C VAL A 116 17.87 0.32 -21.76
N ASN A 117 17.11 -0.20 -22.72
CA ASN A 117 17.29 0.09 -24.15
C ASN A 117 15.99 -0.20 -24.92
N ARG A 118 15.96 0.14 -26.22
CA ARG A 118 14.77 -0.06 -27.05
C ARG A 118 14.33 -1.52 -27.18
N SER A 119 15.27 -2.47 -27.22
CA SER A 119 14.96 -3.90 -27.33
C SER A 119 14.39 -4.46 -26.04
N ALA A 120 14.91 -4.04 -24.89
CA ALA A 120 14.37 -4.40 -23.59
C ALA A 120 12.97 -3.82 -23.40
N ARG A 121 12.73 -2.60 -23.90
CA ARG A 121 11.39 -2.02 -23.99
C ARG A 121 10.46 -2.88 -24.85
N GLN A 122 10.84 -3.23 -26.07
CA GLN A 122 10.05 -4.10 -26.95
C GLN A 122 9.79 -5.48 -26.33
N LEU A 123 10.78 -6.02 -25.61
CA LEU A 123 10.66 -7.28 -24.91
C LEU A 123 9.61 -7.19 -23.79
N VAL A 124 9.63 -6.14 -22.97
CA VAL A 124 8.61 -5.91 -21.93
C VAL A 124 7.25 -5.60 -22.55
N ASP A 125 7.19 -4.83 -23.63
CA ASP A 125 5.94 -4.48 -24.32
C ASP A 125 5.33 -5.70 -25.07
N SER A 126 6.13 -6.73 -25.35
CA SER A 126 5.65 -8.02 -25.86
C SER A 126 4.96 -8.88 -24.79
N PHE A 127 5.10 -8.53 -23.51
CA PHE A 127 4.53 -9.28 -22.40
C PHE A 127 3.06 -8.90 -22.17
N PRO A 128 2.08 -9.78 -22.51
CA PRO A 128 0.68 -9.37 -22.62
C PRO A 128 0.06 -8.83 -21.32
N GLN A 129 0.44 -9.41 -20.18
CA GLN A 129 -0.07 -9.03 -18.86
C GLN A 129 0.36 -7.61 -18.51
N TYR A 130 1.62 -7.27 -18.77
CA TYR A 130 2.12 -5.91 -18.54
C TYR A 130 1.44 -4.92 -19.47
N THR A 131 1.37 -5.24 -20.77
CA THR A 131 0.73 -4.39 -21.77
C THR A 131 -0.74 -4.15 -21.45
N ALA A 132 -1.47 -5.16 -20.97
CA ALA A 132 -2.86 -5.00 -20.56
C ALA A 132 -3.01 -4.09 -19.33
N VAL A 133 -2.12 -4.22 -18.33
CA VAL A 133 -2.12 -3.33 -17.15
C VAL A 133 -1.78 -1.89 -17.56
N ALA A 134 -0.73 -1.70 -18.35
CA ALA A 134 -0.30 -0.38 -18.80
C ALA A 134 -1.35 0.31 -19.69
N SER A 135 -2.09 -0.46 -20.49
CA SER A 135 -3.14 0.08 -21.37
C SER A 135 -4.45 0.38 -20.66
N HIS A 136 -4.86 -0.45 -19.70
CA HIS A 136 -6.20 -0.36 -19.08
C HIS A 136 -6.21 0.21 -17.67
N ALA A 137 -5.08 0.21 -16.97
CA ALA A 137 -4.94 0.75 -15.62
C ALA A 137 -3.61 1.51 -15.44
N PRO A 138 -3.29 2.49 -16.30
CA PRO A 138 -2.05 3.25 -16.21
C PRO A 138 -1.91 4.00 -14.89
N ASP A 139 -3.02 4.51 -14.33
CA ASP A 139 -3.03 5.24 -13.07
C ASP A 139 -2.62 4.34 -11.89
N VAL A 140 -3.04 3.07 -11.91
CA VAL A 140 -2.65 2.09 -10.89
C VAL A 140 -1.16 1.78 -10.99
N LEU A 141 -0.65 1.57 -12.20
CA LEU A 141 0.77 1.32 -12.42
C LEU A 141 1.60 2.53 -11.97
N ALA A 142 1.18 3.73 -12.34
CA ALA A 142 1.77 5.00 -11.91
C ALA A 142 1.78 5.14 -10.38
N ALA A 143 0.65 4.87 -9.73
CA ALA A 143 0.52 4.90 -8.28
C ALA A 143 1.48 3.94 -7.60
N LEU A 144 1.57 2.69 -8.06
CA LEU A 144 2.48 1.71 -7.48
C LEU A 144 3.95 2.13 -7.65
N LEU A 145 4.32 2.70 -8.79
CA LEU A 145 5.69 3.18 -9.05
C LEU A 145 6.03 4.41 -8.20
N ALA A 146 5.15 5.43 -8.20
CA ALA A 146 5.35 6.68 -7.48
C ALA A 146 5.42 6.48 -5.96
N THR A 147 4.59 5.58 -5.43
CA THR A 147 4.56 5.27 -3.99
C THR A 147 5.59 4.23 -3.57
N GLY A 148 6.29 3.61 -4.52
CA GLY A 148 7.27 2.55 -4.26
C GLY A 148 6.69 1.17 -3.95
N ALA A 149 5.37 1.00 -3.99
CA ALA A 149 4.69 -0.28 -3.81
C ALA A 149 4.98 -1.30 -4.93
N ALA A 150 5.41 -0.82 -6.10
CA ALA A 150 5.77 -1.64 -7.25
C ALA A 150 6.85 -2.69 -6.95
N ALA A 151 7.75 -2.44 -5.99
CA ALA A 151 8.81 -3.38 -5.61
C ALA A 151 8.29 -4.62 -4.87
N GLY A 152 7.06 -4.58 -4.33
CA GLY A 152 6.43 -5.70 -3.64
C GLY A 152 5.32 -6.37 -4.44
N THR A 153 5.09 -5.93 -5.69
CA THR A 153 3.93 -6.35 -6.48
C THR A 153 4.39 -6.89 -7.83
N THR A 154 4.04 -8.14 -8.13
CA THR A 154 4.31 -8.75 -9.44
C THR A 154 3.27 -8.34 -10.47
N CYS A 155 3.65 -8.32 -11.74
CA CYS A 155 2.72 -8.03 -12.83
C CYS A 155 1.58 -9.07 -12.88
N ARG A 156 1.91 -10.37 -12.70
CA ARG A 156 0.92 -11.45 -12.60
C ARG A 156 -0.09 -11.19 -11.49
N GLY A 157 0.38 -10.82 -10.30
CA GLY A 157 -0.46 -10.53 -9.15
C GLY A 157 -1.41 -9.37 -9.42
N LEU A 158 -0.88 -8.24 -9.91
CA LEU A 158 -1.68 -7.06 -10.23
C LEU A 158 -2.72 -7.35 -11.32
N PHE A 159 -2.31 -8.00 -12.41
CA PHE A 159 -3.21 -8.36 -13.51
C PHE A 159 -4.36 -9.26 -13.04
N ALA A 160 -4.06 -10.28 -12.23
CA ALA A 160 -5.08 -11.16 -11.65
C ALA A 160 -6.07 -10.38 -10.76
N LYS A 161 -5.58 -9.42 -9.96
CA LYS A 161 -6.45 -8.54 -9.18
C LYS A 161 -7.34 -7.70 -10.08
N LEU A 162 -6.77 -6.97 -11.05
CA LEU A 162 -7.51 -6.06 -11.93
C LEU A 162 -8.58 -6.75 -12.76
N ARG A 163 -8.39 -8.03 -13.10
CA ARG A 163 -9.40 -8.84 -13.79
C ARG A 163 -10.58 -9.25 -12.91
N SER A 164 -10.41 -9.25 -11.59
CA SER A 164 -11.50 -9.58 -10.66
C SER A 164 -12.35 -8.33 -10.40
N PRO A 165 -13.66 -8.37 -10.72
CA PRO A 165 -14.58 -7.32 -10.30
C PRO A 165 -14.94 -7.43 -8.81
N ALA A 166 -14.73 -8.59 -8.19
CA ALA A 166 -15.14 -8.87 -6.81
C ALA A 166 -14.19 -8.27 -5.77
N CYS A 167 -14.77 -7.74 -4.69
CA CYS A 167 -14.06 -7.29 -3.49
C CYS A 167 -13.39 -8.47 -2.78
N GLU A 168 -12.12 -8.33 -2.40
CA GLU A 168 -11.39 -9.38 -1.71
C GLU A 168 -11.84 -9.63 -0.26
N ASP A 169 -12.58 -8.69 0.32
CA ASP A 169 -13.06 -8.79 1.71
C ASP A 169 -14.50 -9.30 1.77
N CYS A 170 -15.42 -8.73 1.00
CA CYS A 170 -16.84 -9.13 1.04
C CYS A 170 -17.29 -10.07 -0.08
N GLY A 171 -16.51 -10.24 -1.16
CA GLY A 171 -16.86 -11.10 -2.30
C GLY A 171 -17.94 -10.56 -3.24
N ASP A 172 -18.90 -9.79 -2.73
CA ASP A 172 -20.10 -9.41 -3.48
C ASP A 172 -20.02 -8.02 -4.13
N GLY A 173 -19.30 -7.09 -3.52
CA GLY A 173 -19.21 -5.70 -3.98
C GLY A 173 -18.23 -5.51 -5.14
N PHE A 174 -18.49 -4.52 -6.00
CA PHE A 174 -17.53 -4.10 -7.03
C PHE A 174 -16.28 -3.48 -6.40
N ALA A 175 -15.12 -4.05 -6.69
CA ALA A 175 -13.82 -3.62 -6.16
C ALA A 175 -13.26 -2.40 -6.90
N GLY A 176 -13.87 -1.24 -6.68
CA GLY A 176 -13.47 0.02 -7.32
C GLY A 176 -12.14 0.61 -6.84
N HIS A 177 -11.59 0.13 -5.72
CA HIS A 177 -10.38 0.70 -5.11
C HIS A 177 -9.27 -0.32 -4.94
N ILE A 178 -8.02 0.14 -5.01
CA ILE A 178 -6.83 -0.66 -4.72
C ILE A 178 -6.13 -0.05 -3.51
N TYR A 179 -6.02 -0.84 -2.45
CA TYR A 179 -5.21 -0.51 -1.30
C TYR A 179 -3.74 -0.78 -1.61
N LEU A 180 -2.98 0.29 -1.84
CA LEU A 180 -1.61 0.24 -2.36
C LEU A 180 -0.61 -0.54 -1.50
N PRO A 181 -0.58 -0.45 -0.14
CA PRO A 181 0.40 -1.15 0.68
C PRO A 181 0.45 -2.66 0.45
N THR A 182 -0.70 -3.30 0.22
CA THR A 182 -0.79 -4.75 0.00
C THR A 182 -1.37 -5.12 -1.37
N CYS A 183 -1.55 -4.15 -2.27
CA CYS A 183 -2.18 -4.30 -3.58
C CYS A 183 -3.53 -5.07 -3.55
N ARG A 184 -4.39 -4.79 -2.54
CA ARG A 184 -5.69 -5.46 -2.39
C ARG A 184 -6.81 -4.66 -3.05
N ARG A 185 -7.67 -5.35 -3.80
CA ARG A 185 -8.87 -4.78 -4.44
C ARG A 185 -10.08 -4.87 -3.52
N VAL A 186 -10.67 -3.73 -3.22
CA VAL A 186 -11.81 -3.63 -2.29
C VAL A 186 -12.88 -2.68 -2.80
N CYS A 187 -14.12 -2.92 -2.39
CA CYS A 187 -15.23 -1.99 -2.63
C CYS A 187 -15.15 -0.81 -1.67
N PHE A 188 -15.81 0.30 -2.01
CA PHE A 188 -15.80 1.52 -1.21
C PHE A 188 -16.29 1.33 0.25
N PRO A 189 -17.37 0.56 0.52
CA PRO A 189 -17.78 0.27 1.90
C PRO A 189 -16.71 -0.50 2.69
N CYS A 190 -16.08 -1.51 2.06
CA CYS A 190 -14.98 -2.25 2.68
C CYS A 190 -13.72 -1.39 2.84
N LEU A 191 -13.51 -0.36 2.04
CA LEU A 191 -12.40 0.54 2.23
C LEU A 191 -12.59 1.45 3.45
N THR A 192 -13.83 1.90 3.70
CA THR A 192 -14.14 3.00 4.63
C THR A 192 -14.73 2.57 5.98
N GLN A 193 -15.48 1.46 6.02
CA GLN A 193 -16.32 1.09 7.17
C GLN A 193 -15.76 -0.08 8.00
N GLN A 194 -14.48 -0.45 7.81
CA GLN A 194 -13.92 -1.60 8.51
C GLN A 194 -13.61 -1.29 9.98
N GLU A 195 -14.00 -2.21 10.84
CA GLU A 195 -13.61 -2.19 12.24
C GLU A 195 -12.07 -2.23 12.36
N GLY A 196 -11.52 -1.31 13.15
CA GLY A 196 -10.09 -1.26 13.41
C GLY A 196 -9.23 -0.60 12.33
N ASP A 197 -9.83 0.18 11.43
CA ASP A 197 -9.12 1.06 10.49
C ASP A 197 -8.13 0.30 9.57
N LYS A 198 -8.48 -0.92 9.17
CA LYS A 198 -7.63 -1.85 8.41
C LYS A 198 -6.96 -1.19 7.19
N TYR A 199 -7.72 -0.40 6.44
CA TYR A 199 -7.27 0.28 5.22
C TYR A 199 -6.76 1.70 5.44
N LEU A 200 -6.49 2.09 6.69
CA LEU A 200 -5.84 3.36 7.02
C LEU A 200 -4.40 3.09 7.44
N PRO A 201 -3.45 3.23 6.50
CA PRO A 201 -2.06 2.93 6.76
C PRO A 201 -1.48 3.91 7.79
N LEU A 202 -0.45 3.47 8.51
CA LEU A 202 0.14 4.20 9.63
C LEU A 202 1.54 4.75 9.26
N PRO A 203 1.90 5.97 9.70
CA PRO A 203 3.26 6.45 9.61
C PRO A 203 4.19 5.50 10.34
N ARG A 204 5.37 5.23 9.76
CA ARG A 204 6.35 4.31 10.36
C ARG A 204 6.69 4.69 11.80
N GLU A 205 6.81 5.98 12.09
CA GLU A 205 7.11 6.49 13.43
C GLU A 205 5.98 6.17 14.41
N LEU A 206 4.73 6.27 13.96
CA LEU A 206 3.57 5.96 14.78
C LEU A 206 3.45 4.44 14.99
N ALA A 207 3.64 3.64 13.94
CA ALA A 207 3.65 2.18 14.02
C ALA A 207 4.76 1.65 14.97
N ALA A 208 5.97 2.23 14.89
CA ALA A 208 7.07 1.91 15.80
C ALA A 208 6.66 2.08 17.27
N ARG A 209 6.02 3.21 17.58
CA ARG A 209 5.63 3.58 18.94
C ARG A 209 4.39 2.83 19.44
N HIS A 210 3.41 2.57 18.56
CA HIS A 210 2.18 1.86 18.92
C HIS A 210 2.41 0.36 19.15
N TYR A 211 3.27 -0.25 18.34
CA TYR A 211 3.48 -1.71 18.34
C TYR A 211 4.88 -2.14 18.83
N GLY A 212 5.71 -1.21 19.30
CA GLY A 212 7.06 -1.52 19.81
C GLY A 212 8.04 -2.00 18.74
N LEU A 213 7.78 -1.69 17.46
CA LEU A 213 8.54 -2.22 16.33
C LEU A 213 9.84 -1.46 16.09
N LYS A 214 10.92 -2.21 15.83
CA LYS A 214 12.22 -1.66 15.41
C LYS A 214 12.20 -1.22 13.94
N PRO A 215 13.06 -0.27 13.52
CA PRO A 215 13.13 0.19 12.13
C PRO A 215 13.32 -0.93 11.10
N HIS A 216 14.13 -1.96 11.40
CA HIS A 216 14.33 -3.08 10.49
C HIS A 216 13.06 -3.91 10.27
N ALA A 217 12.20 -4.01 11.30
CA ALA A 217 10.95 -4.76 11.21
C ALA A 217 9.96 -4.00 10.33
N LEU A 218 9.84 -2.68 10.55
CA LEU A 218 9.01 -1.78 9.75
C LEU A 218 9.43 -1.70 8.28
N ALA A 219 10.73 -1.83 7.99
CA ALA A 219 11.25 -1.84 6.62
C ALA A 219 10.79 -3.08 5.81
N ARG A 220 10.46 -4.18 6.49
CA ARG A 220 9.98 -5.43 5.88
C ARG A 220 8.46 -5.50 5.75
N LEU A 221 7.72 -4.57 6.36
CA LEU A 221 6.28 -4.56 6.29
C LEU A 221 5.81 -4.00 4.93
N PRO A 222 4.67 -4.50 4.41
CA PRO A 222 3.99 -3.87 3.29
C PRO A 222 3.73 -2.39 3.60
N GLY A 223 4.07 -1.52 2.65
CA GLY A 223 4.05 -0.08 2.90
C GLY A 223 4.27 0.72 1.64
N VAL A 224 3.98 2.02 1.75
CA VAL A 224 4.02 2.99 0.65
C VAL A 224 4.66 4.27 1.10
N ARG A 225 5.11 5.07 0.14
CA ARG A 225 5.48 6.46 0.38
C ARG A 225 4.40 7.37 -0.19
N CYS A 226 3.91 8.30 0.62
CA CYS A 226 2.95 9.31 0.17
C CYS A 226 3.63 10.27 -0.78
N VAL A 227 3.04 10.44 -1.95
CA VAL A 227 3.43 11.50 -2.89
C VAL A 227 3.05 12.85 -2.27
N PRO A 228 3.86 13.91 -2.39
CA PRO A 228 3.47 15.24 -1.92
C PRO A 228 2.18 15.71 -2.59
N GLY A 229 1.24 16.26 -1.82
CA GLY A 229 -0.07 16.63 -2.36
C GLY A 229 -1.19 16.75 -1.34
N SER A 230 -2.40 17.05 -1.82
CA SER A 230 -3.59 17.12 -0.97
C SER A 230 -4.39 15.83 -1.08
N TYR A 231 -4.79 15.28 0.06
CA TYR A 231 -5.50 13.99 0.15
C TYR A 231 -6.90 14.12 0.77
N ALA A 232 -7.33 15.36 1.08
CA ALA A 232 -8.70 15.67 1.45
C ALA A 232 -9.00 17.14 1.10
N PRO A 233 -10.27 17.50 0.79
CA PRO A 233 -10.68 18.85 0.35
C PRO A 233 -10.26 20.01 1.26
N GLN A 234 -9.97 19.74 2.53
CA GLN A 234 -9.61 20.73 3.55
C GLN A 234 -8.32 20.39 4.31
N ALA A 235 -7.59 19.34 3.87
CA ALA A 235 -6.34 18.96 4.49
C ALA A 235 -5.22 19.93 4.07
N LYS A 236 -4.28 20.17 4.98
CA LYS A 236 -3.03 20.85 4.60
C LYS A 236 -2.26 19.90 3.66
N PRO A 237 -1.79 20.38 2.50
CA PRO A 237 -1.04 19.52 1.59
C PRO A 237 0.20 18.98 2.28
N LEU A 238 0.50 17.72 2.00
CA LEU A 238 1.66 17.05 2.51
C LEU A 238 2.90 17.57 1.79
N GLY A 239 3.66 18.45 2.45
CA GLY A 239 4.84 19.10 1.86
C GLY A 239 6.10 18.22 1.77
N ARG A 240 6.05 16.96 2.23
CA ARG A 240 7.18 16.03 2.18
C ARG A 240 6.69 14.59 1.97
N GLU A 241 7.54 13.76 1.40
CA GLU A 241 7.29 12.32 1.31
C GLU A 241 7.24 11.69 2.72
N VAL A 242 6.25 10.83 2.95
CA VAL A 242 6.04 10.15 4.24
C VAL A 242 5.88 8.67 4.02
N ALA A 243 6.65 7.86 4.75
CA ALA A 243 6.55 6.42 4.68
C ALA A 243 5.41 5.92 5.58
N LEU A 244 4.43 5.29 4.95
CA LEU A 244 3.32 4.62 5.59
C LEU A 244 3.50 3.10 5.51
N VAL A 245 3.01 2.39 6.52
CA VAL A 245 2.99 0.93 6.59
C VAL A 245 1.58 0.44 6.79
N ASP A 246 1.31 -0.76 6.33
CA ASP A 246 0.04 -1.42 6.54
C ASP A 246 -0.25 -1.61 8.03
N ARG A 247 -1.47 -1.24 8.45
CA ARG A 247 -1.87 -1.26 9.87
C ARG A 247 -1.96 -2.68 10.41
N GLU A 248 -2.54 -3.59 9.62
CA GLU A 248 -2.74 -4.98 10.02
C GLU A 248 -1.40 -5.71 10.13
N ALA A 249 -0.51 -5.54 9.15
CA ALA A 249 0.83 -6.10 9.18
C ALA A 249 1.67 -5.55 10.34
N ALA A 250 1.56 -4.26 10.64
CA ALA A 250 2.23 -3.66 11.81
C ALA A 250 1.68 -4.22 13.13
N ARG A 251 0.36 -4.39 13.24
CA ARG A 251 -0.28 -5.02 14.40
C ARG A 251 0.19 -6.47 14.57
N ALA A 252 0.15 -7.27 13.50
CA ALA A 252 0.58 -8.67 13.52
C ALA A 252 2.06 -8.81 13.90
N ALA A 253 2.93 -7.95 13.37
CA ALA A 253 4.34 -7.92 13.74
C ALA A 253 4.56 -7.54 15.22
N GLY A 254 3.75 -6.62 15.76
CA GLY A 254 3.79 -6.27 17.18
C GLY A 254 3.34 -7.42 18.08
N VAL A 255 2.27 -8.13 17.69
CA VAL A 255 1.79 -9.33 18.40
C VAL A 255 2.84 -10.45 18.35
N ALA A 256 3.54 -10.65 17.23
CA ALA A 256 4.58 -11.68 17.14
C ALA A 256 5.84 -11.35 17.97
N LEU A 257 6.04 -10.08 18.35
CA LEU A 257 7.19 -9.63 19.13
C LEU A 257 7.00 -9.78 20.66
N HIS A 258 5.75 -9.88 21.13
CA HIS A 258 5.36 -9.79 22.54
C HIS A 258 4.57 -11.01 23.01
#